data_AF-A0A352TSF1-F1
#
_entry.id   AF-A0A352TSF1-F1
#
_cell.length_a   1.000
_cell.length_b   1.000
_cell.length_c   1.000
_cell.angle_alpha   90.00
_cell.angle_beta   90.00
_cell.angle_gamma   90.00
#
_symmetry.space_group_name_H-M   'P 1'
#
loop_
_entity.id
_entity.type
_entity.pdbx_description
1 polymer ?
#
loop_
_entity_poly.entity_id
_entity_poly.type
_entity_poly.pdbx_seq_one_letter_code
_entity_poly.pdbx_strand_id
1 'polypeptide(L)'
;MERSNDVSQLNFKELFQTHSNKESNQPVNKSRFILSIGYYFLVMIILSAFLFLALDAIAENSFPELKETITLRDDTNRLFNEYDNILIVLPNSVMDLYADVNTYSFEETHFVLVYEGYDDFLYVDNIPTITSDIIQSNLDNDLIRVATTLNQIPESLDSVPVVYALSLEDRLEFTSFANSLLNFIVYLLLFPVIVLFLKPYIFIDLTQAKTYQTKWMSLIVAGYLYVLAGNIISNVLIEVMQLLTNTQSDTAMNQAIIMESLQGNGVILMVISAVLLGPIVEELIFRKAIFGLFKNNTIAMIVSSFAFGIIHILSEPSIIDLMINIIPYLVMGFVFGYLYIKHQRNLFVVTMVHILTNLISIISILLIY
;
A
#
# COMPACT_ATOMS: atom_id res chain seq x y z
N MET A 1 18.57 56.42 0.49
CA MET A 1 17.83 55.41 -0.29
C MET A 1 18.13 54.06 0.34
N GLU A 2 17.44 53.73 1.43
CA GLU A 2 17.46 52.39 2.02
C GLU A 2 16.18 51.69 1.56
N ARG A 3 16.33 50.68 0.71
CA ARG A 3 15.26 49.71 0.45
C ARG A 3 15.29 48.72 1.61
N SER A 4 14.33 48.81 2.51
CA SER A 4 14.05 47.75 3.47
C SER A 4 13.58 46.51 2.71
N ASN A 5 14.42 45.47 2.70
CA ASN A 5 14.01 44.12 2.33
C ASN A 5 13.10 43.59 3.44
N ASP A 6 11.80 43.86 3.33
CA ASP A 6 10.80 43.20 4.16
C ASP A 6 10.55 41.80 3.59
N VAL A 7 11.42 40.86 3.96
CA VAL A 7 11.17 39.44 3.77
C VAL A 7 10.08 39.08 4.78
N SER A 8 8.82 39.17 4.34
CA SER A 8 7.67 38.74 5.12
C SER A 8 7.90 37.30 5.57
N GLN A 9 8.21 37.11 6.85
CA GLN A 9 8.31 35.78 7.44
C GLN A 9 6.93 35.13 7.31
N LEU A 10 6.83 34.07 6.51
CA LEU A 10 5.61 33.28 6.34
C LEU A 10 5.24 32.68 7.70
N ASN A 11 4.33 33.33 8.42
CA ASN A 11 3.83 32.84 9.69
C ASN A 11 2.93 31.62 9.43
N PHE A 12 3.41 30.44 9.78
CA PHE A 12 2.69 29.18 9.58
C PHE A 12 1.29 29.19 10.19
N LYS A 13 1.08 29.95 11.28
CA LYS A 13 -0.24 30.09 11.91
C LYS A 13 -1.20 30.92 11.06
N GLU A 14 -0.71 31.94 10.34
CA GLU A 14 -1.51 32.81 9.47
C GLU A 14 -1.92 32.14 8.15
N LEU A 15 -1.14 31.17 7.67
CA LEU A 15 -1.53 30.33 6.52
C LEU A 15 -2.87 29.61 6.75
N PHE A 16 -3.17 29.30 8.01
CA PHE A 16 -4.39 28.57 8.42
C PHE A 16 -5.41 29.44 9.17
N GLN A 17 -5.20 30.75 9.26
CA GLN A 17 -6.21 31.63 9.87
C GLN A 17 -7.46 31.67 9.00
N THR A 18 -8.59 31.30 9.61
CA THR A 18 -9.88 31.12 8.96
C THR A 18 -10.54 32.48 8.69
N HIS A 19 -10.68 32.84 7.42
CA HIS A 19 -11.77 33.75 7.05
C HIS A 19 -13.07 32.94 7.16
N SER A 20 -13.92 33.29 8.12
CA SER A 20 -15.21 32.66 8.34
C SER A 20 -16.16 33.00 7.20
N ASN A 21 -16.04 32.31 6.07
CA ASN A 21 -17.13 32.27 5.12
C ASN A 21 -18.22 31.38 5.70
N LYS A 22 -19.40 31.97 5.89
CA LYS A 22 -20.65 31.34 6.35
C LYS A 22 -20.74 29.90 5.86
N GLU A 23 -20.95 28.96 6.79
CA GLU A 23 -21.30 27.58 6.46
C GLU A 23 -22.33 27.59 5.32
N SER A 24 -22.02 26.87 4.24
CA SER A 24 -22.89 26.78 3.08
C SER A 24 -24.25 26.22 3.53
N ASN A 25 -25.27 27.08 3.58
CA ASN A 25 -26.65 26.78 3.97
C ASN A 25 -27.40 25.84 2.98
N GLN A 26 -26.69 25.08 2.14
CA GLN A 26 -27.36 24.09 1.30
C GLN A 26 -27.81 22.90 2.15
N PRO A 27 -29.08 22.46 2.02
CA PRO A 27 -29.57 21.29 2.75
C PRO A 27 -28.75 20.07 2.35
N VAL A 28 -28.14 19.43 3.35
CA VAL A 28 -27.34 18.23 3.17
C VAL A 28 -28.23 17.07 2.72
N ASN A 29 -28.10 16.65 1.45
CA ASN A 29 -28.80 15.51 0.91
C ASN A 29 -28.04 14.22 1.26
N LYS A 30 -28.35 13.65 2.42
CA LYS A 30 -27.71 12.41 2.91
C LYS A 30 -27.87 11.23 1.94
N SER A 31 -28.94 11.18 1.14
CA SER A 31 -29.14 10.09 0.18
C SER A 31 -28.03 10.04 -0.87
N ARG A 32 -27.51 11.19 -1.32
CA ARG A 32 -26.37 11.21 -2.26
C ARG A 32 -25.11 10.60 -1.65
N PHE A 33 -24.85 10.87 -0.37
CA PHE A 33 -23.71 10.31 0.34
C PHE A 33 -23.86 8.80 0.57
N ILE A 34 -25.05 8.34 0.96
CA ILE A 34 -25.33 6.92 1.13
C ILE A 34 -25.20 6.19 -0.20
N LEU A 35 -25.73 6.75 -1.30
CA LEU A 35 -25.61 6.17 -2.63
C LEU A 35 -24.16 6.10 -3.11
N SER A 36 -23.34 7.14 -2.88
CA SER A 36 -21.93 7.10 -3.26
C SER A 36 -21.14 6.06 -2.46
N ILE A 37 -21.38 5.95 -1.15
CA ILE A 37 -20.72 4.94 -0.31
C ILE A 37 -21.17 3.54 -0.73
N GLY A 38 -22.48 3.33 -0.90
CA GLY A 38 -23.02 2.03 -1.33
C GLY A 38 -22.49 1.60 -2.69
N TYR A 39 -22.42 2.52 -3.66
CA TYR A 39 -21.85 2.24 -4.97
C TYR A 39 -20.35 1.94 -4.90
N TYR A 40 -19.60 2.67 -4.07
CA TYR A 40 -18.17 2.40 -3.87
C TYR A 40 -17.94 0.95 -3.41
N PHE A 41 -18.62 0.52 -2.35
CA PHE A 41 -18.46 -0.86 -1.85
C PHE A 41 -19.04 -1.92 -2.79
N LEU A 42 -20.14 -1.61 -3.49
CA LEU A 42 -20.69 -2.49 -4.54
C LEU A 42 -19.63 -2.78 -5.61
N VAL A 43 -18.93 -1.75 -6.09
CA VAL A 43 -17.91 -1.93 -7.13
C VAL A 43 -16.66 -2.59 -6.56
N MET A 44 -16.17 -2.15 -5.41
CA MET A 44 -14.93 -2.65 -4.81
C MET A 44 -14.99 -4.11 -4.36
N ILE A 45 -16.17 -4.63 -4.02
CA ILE A 45 -16.34 -6.00 -3.51
C ILE A 45 -17.00 -6.89 -4.55
N ILE A 46 -18.17 -6.50 -5.06
CA ILE A 46 -19.00 -7.40 -5.88
C ILE A 46 -18.59 -7.31 -7.35
N LEU A 47 -18.49 -6.09 -7.89
CA LEU A 47 -18.18 -5.91 -9.32
C LEU A 47 -16.72 -6.24 -9.64
N SER A 48 -15.79 -5.93 -8.73
CA SER A 48 -14.38 -6.31 -8.86
C SER A 48 -14.21 -7.83 -8.88
N ALA A 49 -14.90 -8.57 -8.01
CA ALA A 49 -14.88 -10.03 -8.01
C ALA A 49 -15.45 -10.60 -9.31
N PHE A 50 -16.56 -10.04 -9.81
CA PHE A 50 -17.11 -10.45 -11.11
C PHE A 50 -16.15 -10.13 -12.26
N LEU A 51 -15.52 -8.95 -12.24
CA LEU A 51 -14.55 -8.52 -13.24
C LEU A 51 -13.32 -9.44 -13.24
N PHE A 52 -12.82 -9.81 -12.06
CA PHE A 52 -11.74 -10.76 -11.90
C PHE A 52 -12.09 -12.10 -12.55
N LEU A 53 -13.24 -12.69 -12.19
CA LEU A 53 -13.70 -13.97 -12.76
C LEU A 53 -13.93 -13.89 -14.27
N ALA A 54 -14.45 -12.77 -14.76
CA ALA A 54 -14.65 -12.56 -16.19
C ALA A 54 -13.32 -12.45 -16.94
N LEU A 55 -12.36 -11.70 -16.38
CA LEU A 55 -11.02 -11.56 -16.96
C LEU A 55 -10.28 -12.89 -16.95
N ASP A 56 -10.46 -13.68 -15.90
CA ASP A 56 -9.87 -15.01 -15.72
C ASP A 56 -10.35 -15.98 -16.82
N ALA A 57 -11.67 -16.06 -17.01
CA ALA A 57 -12.28 -16.86 -18.06
C ALA A 57 -11.89 -16.40 -19.48
N ILE A 58 -11.73 -15.08 -19.69
CA ILE A 58 -11.29 -14.52 -20.97
C ILE A 58 -9.81 -14.83 -21.23
N ALA A 59 -8.96 -14.75 -20.21
CA ALA A 59 -7.54 -15.04 -20.31
C ALA A 59 -7.30 -16.49 -20.74
N GLU A 60 -8.03 -17.44 -20.16
CA GLU A 60 -7.88 -18.86 -20.51
C GLU A 60 -8.27 -19.19 -21.96
N ASN A 61 -9.24 -18.46 -22.53
CA ASN A 61 -9.81 -18.82 -23.83
C ASN A 61 -9.36 -17.93 -24.99
N SER A 62 -9.01 -16.67 -24.73
CA SER A 62 -8.86 -15.65 -25.76
C SER A 62 -7.60 -14.81 -25.64
N PHE A 63 -7.10 -14.58 -24.42
CA PHE A 63 -5.93 -13.74 -24.18
C PHE A 63 -4.99 -14.38 -23.13
N PRO A 64 -4.36 -15.53 -23.46
CA PRO A 64 -3.50 -16.24 -22.53
C PRO A 64 -2.32 -15.40 -22.04
N GLU A 65 -1.90 -14.38 -22.79
CA GLU A 65 -0.87 -13.41 -22.41
C GLU A 65 -1.21 -12.56 -21.17
N LEU A 66 -2.47 -12.58 -20.71
CA LEU A 66 -2.86 -11.92 -19.47
C LEU A 66 -2.46 -12.72 -18.23
N LYS A 67 -2.17 -14.02 -18.38
CA LYS A 67 -1.65 -14.86 -17.30
C LYS A 67 -0.19 -15.20 -17.54
N GLU A 68 0.52 -15.39 -16.45
CA GLU A 68 1.87 -15.95 -16.45
C GLU A 68 1.96 -17.12 -15.49
N THR A 69 2.91 -18.01 -15.75
CA THR A 69 3.21 -19.13 -14.85
C THR A 69 4.27 -18.66 -13.88
N ILE A 70 3.94 -18.63 -12.59
CA ILE A 70 4.89 -18.37 -11.52
C ILE A 70 5.46 -19.70 -11.06
N THR A 71 6.75 -19.86 -11.29
CA THR A 71 7.50 -21.06 -10.89
C THR A 71 8.08 -20.89 -9.49
N LEU A 72 8.50 -22.00 -8.88
CA LEU A 72 9.25 -21.96 -7.61
C LEU A 72 10.50 -21.06 -7.72
N ARG A 73 11.17 -21.07 -8.88
CA ARG A 73 12.36 -20.25 -9.13
C ARG A 73 12.01 -18.76 -9.13
N ASP A 74 10.91 -18.37 -9.78
CA ASP A 74 10.44 -16.98 -9.80
C ASP A 74 10.14 -16.47 -8.38
N ASP A 75 9.50 -17.29 -7.54
CA ASP A 75 9.28 -16.94 -6.14
C ASP A 75 10.58 -16.76 -5.35
N THR A 76 11.54 -17.68 -5.50
CA THR A 76 12.82 -17.54 -4.78
C THR A 76 13.57 -16.28 -5.20
N ASN A 77 13.56 -15.95 -6.50
CA ASN A 77 14.16 -14.72 -7.00
C ASN A 77 13.42 -13.48 -6.47
N ARG A 78 12.09 -13.51 -6.42
CA ARG A 78 11.29 -12.42 -5.84
C ARG A 78 11.64 -12.21 -4.37
N LEU A 79 11.70 -13.29 -3.59
CA LEU A 79 12.07 -13.23 -2.17
C LEU A 79 13.48 -12.66 -1.96
N PHE A 80 14.44 -13.04 -2.79
CA PHE A 80 15.79 -12.48 -2.74
C PHE A 80 15.87 -11.00 -3.11
N ASN A 81 14.97 -10.50 -3.95
CA ASN A 81 14.87 -9.08 -4.27
C ASN A 81 14.10 -8.28 -3.19
N GLU A 82 13.19 -8.94 -2.47
CA GLU A 82 12.36 -8.31 -1.44
C GLU A 82 13.06 -8.23 -0.08
N TYR A 83 13.88 -9.23 0.24
CA TYR A 83 14.54 -9.35 1.52
C TYR A 83 16.06 -9.38 1.36
N ASP A 84 16.70 -8.36 1.92
CA ASP A 84 18.17 -8.31 2.02
C ASP A 84 18.74 -9.45 2.87
N ASN A 85 17.93 -10.04 3.77
CA ASN A 85 18.37 -11.03 4.75
C ASN A 85 17.54 -12.32 4.81
N ILE A 86 17.20 -12.94 3.67
CA ILE A 86 16.43 -14.19 3.62
C ILE A 86 17.26 -15.44 3.33
N LEU A 87 16.92 -16.51 4.05
CA LEU A 87 17.41 -17.87 3.88
C LEU A 87 16.25 -18.74 3.39
N ILE A 88 16.43 -19.43 2.27
CA ILE A 88 15.37 -20.27 1.68
C ILE A 88 15.75 -21.74 1.84
N VAL A 89 14.93 -22.50 2.58
CA VAL A 89 15.12 -23.93 2.82
C VAL A 89 14.19 -24.72 1.89
N LEU A 90 14.75 -25.57 1.03
CA LEU A 90 14.02 -26.33 0.03
C LEU A 90 14.34 -27.82 0.07
N PRO A 91 13.41 -28.70 -0.31
CA PRO A 91 13.65 -30.15 -0.34
C PRO A 91 14.62 -30.52 -1.47
N ASN A 92 15.45 -31.54 -1.25
CA ASN A 92 16.44 -32.00 -2.24
C ASN A 92 15.82 -32.45 -3.58
N SER A 93 14.51 -32.71 -3.61
CA SER A 93 13.75 -33.03 -4.83
C SER A 93 13.77 -31.93 -5.90
N VAL A 94 14.02 -30.67 -5.52
CA VAL A 94 14.06 -29.52 -6.44
C VAL A 94 15.45 -28.91 -6.60
N MET A 95 16.48 -29.56 -6.06
CA MET A 95 17.87 -29.06 -6.11
C MET A 95 18.37 -28.82 -7.54
N ASP A 96 17.96 -29.67 -8.49
CA ASP A 96 18.36 -29.56 -9.90
C ASP A 96 17.92 -28.22 -10.54
N LEU A 97 16.86 -27.57 -10.02
CA LEU A 97 16.42 -26.25 -10.50
C LEU A 97 17.41 -25.11 -10.15
N TYR A 98 18.34 -25.37 -9.21
CA TYR A 98 19.26 -24.39 -8.64
C TYR A 98 20.73 -24.76 -8.92
N ALA A 99 21.00 -25.61 -9.91
CA ALA A 99 22.35 -26.08 -10.24
C ALA A 99 23.32 -24.95 -10.66
N ASP A 100 22.80 -23.76 -10.98
CA ASP A 100 23.52 -22.55 -11.36
C ASP A 100 23.79 -21.59 -10.19
N VAL A 101 23.30 -21.89 -8.98
CA VAL A 101 23.47 -21.04 -7.78
C VAL A 101 24.19 -21.82 -6.69
N ASN A 102 24.93 -21.12 -5.83
CA ASN A 102 25.53 -21.73 -4.65
C ASN A 102 24.44 -22.21 -3.69
N THR A 103 24.44 -23.51 -3.41
CA THR A 103 23.53 -24.16 -2.46
C THR A 103 24.32 -24.80 -1.33
N TYR A 104 23.76 -24.81 -0.12
CA TYR A 104 24.34 -25.48 1.03
C TYR A 104 23.47 -26.67 1.42
N SER A 105 24.08 -27.80 1.78
CA SER A 105 23.29 -28.92 2.31
C SER A 105 22.65 -28.53 3.65
N PHE A 106 21.41 -28.96 3.88
CA PHE A 106 20.70 -28.76 5.13
C PHE A 106 19.97 -30.04 5.50
N GLU A 107 20.49 -30.73 6.50
CA GLU A 107 20.07 -32.11 6.81
C GLU A 107 20.24 -33.06 5.59
N GLU A 108 19.73 -34.29 5.69
CA GLU A 108 19.81 -35.26 4.59
C GLU A 108 18.75 -35.03 3.50
N THR A 109 17.74 -34.21 3.78
CA THR A 109 16.52 -34.10 2.97
C THR A 109 16.34 -32.74 2.30
N HIS A 110 17.09 -31.72 2.71
CA HIS A 110 16.93 -30.35 2.24
C HIS A 110 18.27 -29.69 1.87
N PHE A 111 18.15 -28.53 1.25
CA PHE A 111 19.24 -27.62 0.99
C PHE A 111 18.79 -26.19 1.26
N VAL A 112 19.78 -25.33 1.40
CA VAL A 112 19.61 -23.92 1.70
C VAL A 112 20.15 -23.09 0.56
N LEU A 113 19.33 -22.14 0.11
CA LEU A 113 19.72 -21.05 -0.75
C LEU A 113 19.95 -19.80 0.10
N VAL A 114 21.01 -19.09 -0.22
CA VAL A 114 21.37 -17.80 0.36
C VAL A 114 21.56 -16.82 -0.79
N TYR A 115 21.12 -15.57 -0.61
CA TYR A 115 21.33 -14.51 -1.59
C TYR A 115 22.83 -14.31 -1.88
N GLU A 116 23.22 -13.93 -3.10
CA GLU A 116 24.64 -13.83 -3.46
C GLU A 116 25.40 -12.69 -2.74
N GLY A 117 24.70 -11.71 -2.14
CA GLY A 117 25.31 -10.56 -1.44
C GLY A 117 25.70 -10.79 0.02
N TYR A 118 25.75 -12.03 0.49
CA TYR A 118 25.67 -12.41 1.92
C TYR A 118 27.02 -12.68 2.62
N ASP A 119 28.05 -11.88 2.37
CA ASP A 119 29.39 -12.08 2.97
C ASP A 119 29.47 -11.76 4.49
N ASP A 120 28.50 -11.04 5.08
CA ASP A 120 28.68 -10.43 6.41
C ASP A 120 28.02 -11.16 7.61
N PHE A 121 27.09 -12.12 7.41
CA PHE A 121 26.31 -12.70 8.53
C PHE A 121 26.47 -14.20 8.75
N LEU A 122 26.62 -14.97 7.67
CA LEU A 122 26.98 -16.38 7.77
C LEU A 122 28.43 -16.48 7.32
N TYR A 123 29.37 -16.68 8.26
CA TYR A 123 30.77 -16.95 7.91
C TYR A 123 30.84 -18.36 7.30
N VAL A 124 30.38 -18.52 6.05
CA VAL A 124 30.27 -19.82 5.34
C VAL A 124 31.44 -20.07 4.40
N ASP A 125 32.52 -19.28 4.50
CA ASP A 125 33.77 -19.59 3.83
C ASP A 125 34.26 -20.97 4.28
N ASN A 126 34.05 -21.97 3.41
CA ASN A 126 34.39 -23.40 3.55
C ASN A 126 33.45 -24.31 4.36
N ILE A 127 32.17 -23.97 4.58
CA ILE A 127 31.22 -24.91 5.20
C ILE A 127 30.22 -25.45 4.15
N PRO A 128 30.24 -26.74 3.78
CA PRO A 128 29.32 -27.32 2.79
C PRO A 128 27.91 -27.58 3.33
N THR A 129 27.69 -27.37 4.63
CA THR A 129 26.46 -27.75 5.35
C THR A 129 26.05 -26.68 6.36
N ILE A 130 24.81 -26.20 6.27
CA ILE A 130 24.20 -25.34 7.28
C ILE A 130 23.45 -26.22 8.27
N THR A 131 23.57 -25.95 9.58
CA THR A 131 22.87 -26.69 10.64
C THR A 131 21.71 -25.87 11.21
N SER A 132 20.73 -26.54 11.82
CA SER A 132 19.61 -25.90 12.51
C SER A 132 20.06 -24.92 13.59
N ASP A 133 21.13 -25.23 14.32
CA ASP A 133 21.69 -24.36 15.36
C ASP A 133 22.21 -23.03 14.80
N ILE A 134 22.81 -23.04 13.60
CA ILE A 134 23.26 -21.82 12.93
C ILE A 134 22.06 -20.96 12.54
N ILE A 135 21.01 -21.57 11.98
CA ILE A 135 19.78 -20.87 11.60
C ILE A 135 19.12 -20.27 12.85
N GLN A 136 18.92 -21.07 13.91
CA GLN A 136 18.29 -20.62 15.15
C GLN A 136 19.10 -19.49 15.82
N SER A 137 20.42 -19.60 15.89
CA SER A 137 21.26 -18.55 16.49
C SER A 137 21.18 -17.23 15.72
N ASN A 138 21.01 -17.25 14.40
CA ASN A 138 20.87 -16.03 13.61
C ASN A 138 19.45 -15.46 13.71
N LEU A 139 18.43 -16.32 13.80
CA LEU A 139 17.04 -15.92 14.06
C LEU A 139 16.88 -15.25 15.43
N ASP A 140 17.47 -15.81 16.49
CA ASP A 140 17.40 -15.27 17.85
C ASP A 140 18.02 -13.87 17.97
N ASN A 141 18.87 -13.48 17.02
CA ASN A 141 19.48 -12.15 16.92
C ASN A 141 18.82 -11.26 15.84
N ASP A 142 17.68 -11.67 15.27
CA ASP A 142 16.95 -10.97 14.19
C ASP A 142 17.79 -10.74 12.91
N LEU A 143 18.79 -11.59 12.66
CA LEU A 143 19.76 -11.41 11.58
C LEU A 143 19.29 -11.98 10.25
N ILE A 144 18.41 -12.99 10.28
CA ILE A 144 17.91 -13.68 9.09
C ILE A 144 16.40 -13.89 9.15
N ARG A 145 15.80 -14.05 7.97
CA ARG A 145 14.42 -14.52 7.76
C ARG A 145 14.45 -15.89 7.09
N VAL A 146 13.47 -16.75 7.36
CA VAL A 146 13.39 -18.08 6.76
C VAL A 146 12.16 -18.23 5.89
N ALA A 147 12.35 -18.63 4.64
CA ALA A 147 11.29 -19.13 3.77
C ALA A 147 11.48 -20.62 3.51
N THR A 148 10.39 -21.36 3.39
CA THR A 148 10.41 -22.80 3.12
C THR A 148 9.12 -23.23 2.45
N THR A 149 8.97 -24.49 2.08
CA THR A 149 7.78 -24.99 1.39
C THR A 149 6.61 -25.23 2.36
N LEU A 150 5.38 -24.98 1.90
CA LEU A 150 4.14 -25.10 2.69
C LEU A 150 3.94 -26.45 3.42
N ASN A 151 4.49 -27.55 2.88
CA ASN A 151 4.19 -28.91 3.34
C ASN A 151 5.43 -29.77 3.59
N GLN A 152 6.63 -29.20 3.48
CA GLN A 152 7.90 -29.90 3.73
C GLN A 152 8.82 -28.97 4.53
N ILE A 153 8.35 -28.55 5.71
CA ILE A 153 9.18 -27.86 6.68
C ILE A 153 10.01 -28.95 7.38
N PRO A 154 11.34 -28.84 7.44
CA PRO A 154 12.16 -29.74 8.26
C PRO A 154 11.74 -29.68 9.73
N GLU A 155 11.66 -30.83 10.42
CA GLU A 155 11.23 -30.89 11.83
C GLU A 155 12.07 -29.97 12.74
N SER A 156 13.36 -29.77 12.40
CA SER A 156 14.24 -28.87 13.15
C SER A 156 13.86 -27.39 13.05
N LEU A 157 12.99 -27.02 12.11
CA LEU A 157 12.49 -25.67 11.88
C LEU A 157 11.00 -25.53 12.25
N ASP A 158 10.37 -26.53 12.87
CA ASP A 158 8.94 -26.50 13.22
C ASP A 158 8.57 -25.32 14.14
N SER A 159 9.51 -24.85 14.96
CA SER A 159 9.32 -23.68 15.83
C SER A 159 9.78 -22.36 15.23
N VAL A 160 10.31 -22.37 14.00
CA VAL A 160 10.85 -21.18 13.34
C VAL A 160 9.73 -20.40 12.68
N PRO A 161 9.66 -19.06 12.90
CA PRO A 161 8.73 -18.22 12.16
C PRO A 161 9.12 -18.17 10.68
N VAL A 162 8.34 -18.85 9.85
CA VAL A 162 8.48 -18.83 8.39
C VAL A 162 7.83 -17.56 7.86
N VAL A 163 8.61 -16.69 7.20
CA VAL A 163 8.09 -15.42 6.64
C VAL A 163 7.33 -15.65 5.34
N TYR A 164 7.72 -16.65 4.55
CA TYR A 164 7.05 -16.98 3.30
C TYR A 164 7.03 -18.49 3.06
N ALA A 165 5.86 -19.00 2.71
CA ALA A 165 5.65 -20.41 2.43
C ALA A 165 5.54 -20.64 0.91
N LEU A 166 6.58 -21.25 0.34
CA LEU A 166 6.74 -21.50 -1.10
C LEU A 166 5.85 -22.66 -1.57
N SER A 167 5.30 -22.51 -2.77
CA SER A 167 4.63 -23.59 -3.50
C SER A 167 5.65 -24.34 -4.35
N LEU A 168 5.64 -25.67 -4.27
CA LEU A 168 6.39 -26.52 -5.20
C LEU A 168 5.69 -26.68 -6.56
N GLU A 169 4.40 -26.36 -6.61
CA GLU A 169 3.61 -26.41 -7.83
C GLU A 169 3.59 -25.04 -8.50
N ASP A 170 3.80 -25.05 -9.81
CA ASP A 170 3.61 -23.88 -10.66
C ASP A 170 2.17 -23.39 -10.57
N ARG A 171 1.99 -22.07 -10.52
CA ARG A 171 0.67 -21.44 -10.46
C ARG A 171 0.50 -20.42 -11.56
N LEU A 172 -0.72 -20.35 -12.08
CA LEU A 172 -1.11 -19.34 -13.06
C LEU A 172 -1.64 -18.11 -12.32
N GLU A 173 -0.93 -17.00 -12.46
CA GLU A 173 -1.33 -15.70 -11.90
C GLU A 173 -1.59 -14.69 -13.02
N PHE A 174 -2.29 -13.61 -12.69
CA PHE A 174 -2.39 -12.48 -13.60
C PHE A 174 -1.06 -11.76 -13.70
N THR A 175 -0.67 -11.43 -14.93
CA THR A 175 0.49 -10.57 -15.16
C THR A 175 0.31 -9.22 -14.48
N SER A 176 1.43 -8.56 -14.15
CA SER A 176 1.46 -7.16 -13.69
C SER A 176 0.63 -6.21 -14.58
N PHE A 177 0.61 -6.44 -15.90
CA PHE A 177 -0.25 -5.70 -16.83
C PHE A 177 -1.73 -5.97 -16.59
N ALA A 178 -2.14 -7.24 -16.46
CA ALA A 178 -3.52 -7.61 -16.18
C ALA A 178 -4.01 -7.06 -14.83
N ASN A 179 -3.17 -7.09 -13.78
CA ASN A 179 -3.46 -6.47 -12.48
C ASN A 179 -3.67 -4.95 -12.61
N SER A 180 -2.78 -4.26 -13.35
CA SER A 180 -2.92 -2.82 -13.63
C SER A 180 -4.19 -2.50 -14.43
N LEU A 181 -4.54 -3.33 -15.41
CA LEU A 181 -5.74 -3.19 -16.22
C LEU A 181 -7.01 -3.37 -15.38
N LEU A 182 -7.04 -4.40 -14.53
CA LEU A 182 -8.17 -4.65 -13.63
C LEU A 182 -8.39 -3.48 -12.68
N ASN A 183 -7.32 -2.99 -12.04
CA ASN A 183 -7.37 -1.82 -11.16
C ASN A 183 -7.89 -0.57 -11.90
N PHE A 184 -7.39 -0.33 -13.11
CA PHE A 184 -7.83 0.79 -13.93
C PHE A 184 -9.32 0.68 -14.32
N ILE A 185 -9.81 -0.49 -14.70
CA ILE A 185 -11.24 -0.71 -15.01
C ILE A 185 -12.10 -0.47 -13.77
N VAL A 186 -11.69 -0.95 -12.59
CA VAL A 186 -12.40 -0.69 -11.33
C VAL A 186 -12.55 0.82 -11.09
N TYR A 187 -11.46 1.59 -11.22
CA TYR A 187 -11.51 3.04 -11.05
C TYR A 187 -12.27 3.75 -12.17
N LEU A 188 -12.24 3.24 -13.41
CA LEU A 188 -13.02 3.74 -14.53
C LEU A 188 -14.54 3.58 -14.29
N LEU A 189 -14.94 2.52 -13.57
CA LEU A 189 -16.34 2.30 -13.16
C LEU A 189 -16.72 3.15 -11.94
N LEU A 190 -15.81 3.36 -11.00
CA LEU A 190 -16.04 4.15 -9.79
C LEU A 190 -16.17 5.64 -10.07
N PHE A 191 -15.16 6.20 -10.72
CA PHE A 191 -14.96 7.64 -10.86
C PHE A 191 -16.18 8.40 -11.44
N PRO A 192 -16.72 8.05 -12.62
CA PRO A 192 -17.79 8.84 -13.23
C PRO A 192 -19.09 8.82 -12.42
N VAL A 193 -19.44 7.68 -11.82
CA VAL A 193 -20.68 7.53 -11.04
C VAL A 193 -20.58 8.25 -9.70
N ILE A 194 -19.44 8.16 -9.01
CA ILE A 194 -19.22 8.90 -7.76
C ILE A 194 -19.23 10.41 -8.02
N VAL A 195 -18.55 10.86 -9.09
CA VAL A 195 -18.58 12.27 -9.50
C VAL A 195 -20.01 12.71 -9.82
N LEU A 196 -20.82 11.88 -10.49
CA LEU A 196 -22.22 12.18 -10.79
C LEU A 196 -23.04 12.39 -9.51
N PHE A 197 -22.92 11.49 -8.53
CA PHE A 197 -23.66 11.59 -7.26
C PHE A 197 -23.25 12.82 -6.44
N LEU A 198 -21.95 13.14 -6.42
CA LEU A 198 -21.37 14.20 -5.59
C LEU A 198 -21.12 15.52 -6.32
N LYS A 199 -21.49 15.62 -7.61
CA LYS A 199 -21.29 16.80 -8.47
C LYS A 199 -21.63 18.15 -7.80
N PRO A 200 -22.77 18.33 -7.09
CA PRO A 200 -23.07 19.62 -6.47
C PRO A 200 -22.03 20.03 -5.42
N TYR A 201 -21.56 19.07 -4.61
CA TYR A 201 -20.57 19.30 -3.57
C TYR A 201 -19.19 19.58 -4.15
N ILE A 202 -18.80 18.84 -5.19
CA ILE A 202 -17.54 19.07 -5.92
C ILE A 202 -17.51 20.48 -6.49
N PHE A 203 -18.60 20.90 -7.15
CA PHE A 203 -18.67 22.24 -7.74
C PHE A 203 -18.54 23.33 -6.67
N ILE A 204 -19.22 23.19 -5.53
CA ILE A 204 -19.12 24.13 -4.41
C ILE A 204 -17.67 24.21 -3.90
N ASP A 205 -17.05 23.06 -3.62
CA ASP A 205 -15.69 22.99 -3.11
C ASP A 205 -14.68 23.63 -4.05
N LEU A 206 -14.76 23.33 -5.36
CA LEU A 206 -13.88 23.92 -6.37
C LEU A 206 -14.09 25.42 -6.53
N THR A 207 -15.34 25.89 -6.44
CA THR A 207 -15.65 27.32 -6.53
C THR A 207 -15.10 28.08 -5.32
N GLN A 208 -15.23 27.51 -4.13
CA GLN A 208 -14.61 28.05 -2.91
C GLN A 208 -13.08 27.99 -3.00
N ALA A 209 -12.49 26.93 -3.52
CA ALA A 209 -11.05 26.77 -3.65
C ALA A 209 -10.40 27.92 -4.44
N LYS A 210 -11.06 28.37 -5.51
CA LYS A 210 -10.60 29.49 -6.34
C LYS A 210 -10.45 30.81 -5.56
N THR A 211 -11.21 31.00 -4.48
CA THR A 211 -11.16 32.23 -3.66
C THR A 211 -9.86 32.40 -2.88
N TYR A 212 -9.10 31.32 -2.67
CA TYR A 212 -7.82 31.33 -1.96
C TYR A 212 -6.68 30.74 -2.80
N GLN A 213 -6.78 30.81 -4.13
CA GLN A 213 -5.83 30.20 -5.07
C GLN A 213 -4.37 30.61 -4.88
N THR A 214 -4.11 31.85 -4.46
CA THR A 214 -2.76 32.34 -4.19
C THR A 214 -2.07 31.62 -3.03
N LYS A 215 -2.84 30.96 -2.16
CA LYS A 215 -2.33 30.18 -1.02
C LYS A 215 -2.25 28.68 -1.29
N TRP A 216 -2.69 28.18 -2.45
CA TRP A 216 -2.73 26.74 -2.73
C TRP A 216 -1.41 26.05 -2.50
N MET A 217 -0.32 26.55 -3.09
CA MET A 217 1.00 25.95 -2.93
C MET A 217 1.42 25.85 -1.46
N SER A 218 1.28 26.92 -0.69
CA SER A 218 1.63 26.91 0.73
C SER A 218 0.76 25.96 1.55
N LEU A 219 -0.52 25.81 1.21
CA LEU A 219 -1.42 24.90 1.90
C LEU A 219 -1.13 23.43 1.54
N ILE A 220 -0.78 23.15 0.28
CA ILE A 220 -0.38 21.83 -0.18
C ILE A 220 0.95 21.42 0.46
N VAL A 221 1.96 22.30 0.46
CA VAL A 221 3.25 22.04 1.12
C VAL A 221 3.04 21.79 2.60
N ALA A 222 2.29 22.65 3.28
CA ALA A 222 2.02 22.46 4.70
C ALA A 222 1.22 21.18 4.98
N GLY A 223 0.28 20.81 4.11
CA GLY A 223 -0.44 19.54 4.16
C GLY A 223 0.49 18.34 3.98
N TYR A 224 1.43 18.41 3.05
CA TYR A 224 2.44 17.38 2.83
C TYR A 224 3.38 17.23 4.05
N LEU A 225 3.70 18.32 4.76
CA LEU A 225 4.44 18.21 6.03
C LEU A 225 3.68 17.43 7.11
N TYR A 226 2.34 17.51 7.14
CA TYR A 226 1.53 16.66 8.03
C TYR A 226 1.58 15.19 7.60
N VAL A 227 1.65 14.91 6.30
CA VAL A 227 1.85 13.55 5.79
C VAL A 227 3.21 13.01 6.23
N LEU A 228 4.29 13.79 6.10
CA LEU A 228 5.61 13.37 6.57
C LEU A 228 5.62 13.07 8.08
N ALA A 229 4.98 13.91 8.89
CA ALA A 229 4.82 13.65 10.31
C ALA A 229 4.00 12.37 10.57
N GLY A 230 2.94 12.14 9.80
CA GLY A 230 2.13 10.91 9.83
C GLY A 230 2.96 9.66 9.49
N ASN A 231 3.80 9.72 8.47
CA ASN A 231 4.69 8.61 8.10
C ASN A 231 5.70 8.30 9.22
N ILE A 232 6.31 9.32 9.83
CA ILE A 232 7.22 9.13 10.97
C ILE A 232 6.48 8.45 12.13
N ILE A 233 5.28 8.92 12.48
CA ILE A 233 4.46 8.32 13.54
C ILE A 233 4.10 6.87 13.18
N SER A 234 3.73 6.61 11.93
CA SER A 234 3.38 5.27 11.45
C SER A 234 4.54 4.30 11.59
N ASN A 235 5.75 4.71 11.18
CA ASN A 235 6.95 3.89 11.28
C ASN A 235 7.28 3.57 12.74
N VAL A 236 7.25 4.57 13.63
CA VAL A 236 7.46 4.33 15.08
C VAL A 236 6.41 3.36 15.64
N LEU A 237 5.14 3.48 15.23
CA LEU A 237 4.08 2.59 15.70
C LEU A 237 4.25 1.16 15.15
N ILE A 238 4.69 1.01 13.90
CA ILE A 238 5.02 -0.29 13.30
C ILE A 238 6.18 -0.93 14.07
N GLU A 239 7.29 -0.21 14.28
CA GLU A 239 8.46 -0.72 15.03
C GLU A 239 8.07 -1.18 16.44
N VAL A 240 7.24 -0.40 17.14
CA VAL A 240 6.73 -0.78 18.46
C VAL A 240 5.86 -2.05 18.38
N MET A 241 4.98 -2.15 17.38
CA MET A 241 4.12 -3.32 17.23
C MET A 241 4.92 -4.58 16.86
N GLN A 242 5.91 -4.46 16.00
CA GLN A 242 6.83 -5.54 15.65
C GLN A 242 7.59 -6.04 16.88
N LEU A 243 8.12 -5.12 17.70
CA LEU A 243 8.78 -5.45 18.97
C LEU A 243 7.83 -6.15 19.97
N LEU A 244 6.58 -5.68 20.08
CA LEU A 244 5.60 -6.25 21.02
C LEU A 244 5.09 -7.62 20.61
N THR A 245 5.06 -7.89 19.31
CA THR A 245 4.56 -9.15 18.74
C THR A 245 5.68 -10.16 18.46
N ASN A 246 6.95 -9.73 18.53
CA ASN A 246 8.10 -10.50 18.05
C ASN A 246 7.89 -10.99 16.61
N THR A 247 7.31 -10.12 15.78
CA THR A 247 7.07 -10.38 14.36
C THR A 247 7.63 -9.25 13.53
N GLN A 248 8.15 -9.59 12.36
CA GLN A 248 8.49 -8.60 11.34
C GLN A 248 7.34 -8.58 10.34
N SER A 249 6.80 -7.40 10.03
CA SER A 249 5.74 -7.29 9.03
C SER A 249 6.35 -7.05 7.66
N ASP A 250 5.75 -7.68 6.66
CA ASP A 250 6.11 -7.48 5.27
C ASP A 250 5.45 -6.24 4.68
N THR A 251 5.87 -5.91 3.45
CA THR A 251 5.22 -4.87 2.67
C THR A 251 3.74 -5.19 2.54
N ALA A 252 2.88 -4.22 2.88
CA ALA A 252 1.43 -4.38 2.75
C ALA A 252 1.07 -4.86 1.32
N MET A 253 0.16 -5.82 1.21
CA MET A 253 -0.18 -6.48 -0.07
C MET A 253 -0.59 -5.46 -1.14
N ASN A 254 -1.35 -4.44 -0.76
CA ASN A 254 -1.73 -3.35 -1.66
C ASN A 254 -0.50 -2.59 -2.22
N GLN A 255 0.52 -2.37 -1.39
CA GLN A 255 1.76 -1.71 -1.80
C GLN A 255 2.61 -2.64 -2.69
N ALA A 256 2.68 -3.93 -2.37
CA ALA A 256 3.39 -4.94 -3.18
C ALA A 256 2.82 -5.01 -4.61
N ILE A 257 1.49 -5.09 -4.74
CA ILE A 257 0.80 -5.11 -6.05
C ILE A 257 1.09 -3.84 -6.86
N ILE A 258 1.11 -2.67 -6.20
CA ILE A 258 1.47 -1.40 -6.86
C ILE A 258 2.91 -1.45 -7.34
N MET A 259 3.85 -1.90 -6.51
CA MET A 259 5.27 -1.98 -6.87
C MET A 259 5.52 -2.90 -8.06
N GLU A 260 4.96 -4.12 -8.03
CA GLU A 260 5.04 -5.08 -9.13
C GLU A 260 4.44 -4.50 -10.43
N SER A 261 3.29 -3.85 -10.32
CA SER A 261 2.61 -3.20 -11.45
C SER A 261 3.41 -2.05 -12.07
N LEU A 262 4.20 -1.33 -11.27
CA LEU A 262 5.05 -0.23 -11.73
C LEU A 262 6.30 -0.72 -12.47
N GLN A 263 6.77 -1.93 -12.17
CA GLN A 263 7.89 -2.57 -12.86
C GLN A 263 7.45 -3.28 -14.15
N GLY A 264 6.14 -3.49 -14.33
CA GLY A 264 5.55 -4.14 -15.49
C GLY A 264 5.11 -3.22 -16.63
N ASN A 265 4.58 -3.83 -17.69
CA ASN A 265 4.04 -3.13 -18.86
C ASN A 265 2.77 -2.30 -18.56
N GLY A 266 2.17 -2.48 -17.38
CA GLY A 266 0.97 -1.78 -16.92
C GLY A 266 1.21 -0.42 -16.25
N VAL A 267 2.46 0.03 -16.13
CA VAL A 267 2.86 1.21 -15.34
C VAL A 267 1.97 2.45 -15.57
N ILE A 268 1.60 2.79 -16.80
CA ILE A 268 0.77 3.97 -17.10
C ILE A 268 -0.64 3.82 -16.51
N LEU A 269 -1.24 2.63 -16.62
CA LEU A 269 -2.57 2.34 -16.08
C LEU A 269 -2.55 2.39 -14.55
N MET A 270 -1.48 1.86 -13.94
CA MET A 270 -1.30 1.91 -12.50
C MET A 270 -1.08 3.34 -12.00
N VAL A 271 -0.22 4.13 -12.65
CA VAL A 271 0.02 5.55 -12.29
C VAL A 271 -1.27 6.36 -12.37
N ILE A 272 -2.04 6.25 -13.44
CA ILE A 272 -3.32 6.97 -13.57
C ILE A 272 -4.28 6.56 -12.45
N SER A 273 -4.35 5.28 -12.14
CA SER A 273 -5.21 4.73 -11.09
C SER A 273 -4.78 5.21 -9.70
N ALA A 274 -3.54 4.94 -9.31
CA ALA A 274 -3.04 5.16 -7.95
C ALA A 274 -2.73 6.64 -7.63
N VAL A 275 -2.34 7.45 -8.62
CA VAL A 275 -1.99 8.87 -8.37
C VAL A 275 -3.19 9.79 -8.56
N LEU A 276 -4.09 9.50 -9.50
CA LEU A 276 -5.17 10.42 -9.86
C LEU A 276 -6.54 9.87 -9.47
N LEU A 277 -6.96 8.75 -10.06
CA LEU A 277 -8.34 8.29 -9.90
C LEU A 277 -8.64 7.84 -8.46
N GLY A 278 -7.74 7.07 -7.86
CA GLY A 278 -7.80 6.58 -6.49
C GLY A 278 -7.96 7.71 -5.49
N PRO A 279 -6.97 8.61 -5.33
CA PRO A 279 -7.06 9.73 -4.41
C PRO A 279 -8.33 10.59 -4.59
N ILE A 280 -8.77 10.85 -5.82
CA ILE A 280 -10.01 11.62 -6.04
C ILE A 280 -11.24 10.85 -5.55
N VAL A 281 -11.36 9.57 -5.92
CA VAL A 281 -12.48 8.72 -5.49
C VAL A 281 -12.49 8.55 -3.98
N GLU A 282 -11.33 8.27 -3.39
CA GLU A 282 -11.17 8.05 -1.95
C GLU A 282 -11.52 9.31 -1.16
N GLU A 283 -11.02 10.48 -1.53
CA GLU A 283 -11.36 11.72 -0.81
C GLU A 283 -12.86 12.08 -0.96
N LEU A 284 -13.47 11.77 -2.11
CA LEU A 284 -14.92 11.90 -2.30
C LEU A 284 -15.73 10.97 -1.38
N ILE A 285 -15.30 9.73 -1.19
CA ILE A 285 -16.00 8.76 -0.35
C ILE A 285 -15.69 8.99 1.13
N PHE A 286 -14.42 8.92 1.50
CA PHE A 286 -13.99 8.95 2.90
C PHE A 286 -14.11 10.34 3.50
N ARG A 287 -13.81 11.43 2.77
CA ARG A 287 -13.98 12.78 3.32
C ARG A 287 -15.33 13.39 3.01
N LYS A 288 -15.80 13.40 1.76
CA LYS A 288 -17.07 14.09 1.48
C LYS A 288 -18.27 13.29 1.94
N ALA A 289 -18.42 12.06 1.48
CA ALA A 289 -19.61 11.27 1.74
C ALA A 289 -19.72 10.83 3.20
N ILE A 290 -18.68 10.18 3.75
CA ILE A 290 -18.72 9.69 5.15
C ILE A 290 -18.89 10.86 6.12
N PHE A 291 -18.06 11.92 6.04
CA PHE A 291 -18.27 13.07 6.93
C PHE A 291 -19.64 13.69 6.74
N GLY A 292 -20.18 13.72 5.52
CA GLY A 292 -21.51 14.24 5.26
C GLY A 292 -22.65 13.53 6.01
N LEU A 293 -22.43 12.31 6.49
CA LEU A 293 -23.40 11.57 7.31
C LEU A 293 -23.42 12.01 8.78
N PHE A 294 -22.32 12.59 9.26
CA PHE A 294 -22.08 12.91 10.67
C PHE A 294 -21.99 14.42 10.92
N LYS A 295 -22.70 14.90 11.94
CA LYS A 295 -22.59 16.29 12.40
C LYS A 295 -21.31 16.52 13.21
N ASN A 296 -20.91 15.53 14.02
CA ASN A 296 -19.74 15.61 14.88
C ASN A 296 -18.47 15.25 14.08
N ASN A 297 -17.52 16.20 14.01
CA ASN A 297 -16.26 16.03 13.27
C ASN A 297 -15.38 14.91 13.85
N THR A 298 -15.36 14.72 15.17
CA THR A 298 -14.58 13.67 15.81
C THR A 298 -15.10 12.29 15.42
N ILE A 299 -16.42 12.08 15.48
CA ILE A 299 -17.04 10.81 15.06
C ILE A 299 -16.79 10.57 13.57
N ALA A 300 -16.99 11.59 12.74
CA ALA A 300 -16.74 11.52 11.31
C ALA A 300 -15.30 11.11 10.99
N MET A 301 -14.33 11.72 11.69
CA MET A 301 -12.90 11.46 11.51
C MET A 301 -12.54 10.03 11.91
N ILE A 302 -13.03 9.54 13.06
CA ILE A 302 -12.78 8.16 13.50
C ILE A 302 -13.35 7.18 12.46
N VAL A 303 -14.64 7.30 12.12
CA VAL A 303 -15.30 6.37 11.18
C VAL A 303 -14.61 6.42 9.80
N SER A 304 -14.29 7.62 9.32
CA SER A 304 -13.61 7.79 8.03
C SER A 304 -12.20 7.19 8.02
N SER A 305 -11.43 7.38 9.09
CA SER A 305 -10.04 6.90 9.16
C SER A 305 -10.00 5.38 9.26
N PHE A 306 -10.88 4.78 10.08
CA PHE A 306 -11.01 3.33 10.16
C PHE A 306 -11.51 2.71 8.86
N ALA A 307 -12.53 3.29 8.22
CA ALA A 307 -13.01 2.81 6.93
C ALA A 307 -11.91 2.89 5.87
N PHE A 308 -11.13 3.98 5.85
CA PHE A 308 -9.98 4.14 4.96
C PHE A 308 -8.90 3.09 5.26
N GLY A 309 -8.54 2.88 6.52
CA GLY A 309 -7.55 1.87 6.92
C GLY A 309 -7.95 0.46 6.50
N ILE A 310 -9.18 0.06 6.84
CA ILE A 310 -9.67 -1.32 6.63
C ILE A 310 -9.67 -1.70 5.15
N ILE A 311 -10.11 -0.81 4.25
CA ILE A 311 -10.20 -1.17 2.81
C ILE A 311 -8.84 -1.46 2.17
N HIS A 312 -7.75 -0.91 2.69
CA HIS A 312 -6.41 -1.05 2.13
C HIS A 312 -5.71 -2.35 2.57
N ILE A 313 -6.27 -3.03 3.57
CA ILE A 313 -5.71 -4.25 4.19
C ILE A 313 -6.65 -5.45 4.08
N LEU A 314 -7.71 -5.36 3.26
CA LEU A 314 -8.64 -6.48 3.03
C LEU A 314 -7.99 -7.69 2.36
N SER A 315 -6.84 -7.49 1.70
CA SER A 315 -6.12 -8.54 0.97
C SER A 315 -4.91 -9.08 1.74
N GLU A 316 -4.72 -8.66 3.00
CA GLU A 316 -3.63 -9.18 3.83
C GLU A 316 -3.86 -10.67 4.16
N PRO A 317 -2.82 -11.51 4.07
CA PRO A 317 -2.97 -12.98 4.19
C PRO A 317 -3.16 -13.44 5.64
N SER A 318 -2.69 -12.67 6.63
CA SER A 318 -2.76 -13.03 8.04
C SER A 318 -3.32 -11.90 8.91
N ILE A 319 -3.84 -12.27 10.09
CA ILE A 319 -4.34 -11.31 11.09
C ILE A 319 -3.20 -10.45 11.65
N ILE A 320 -1.98 -11.02 11.75
CA ILE A 320 -0.81 -10.30 12.27
C ILE A 320 -0.40 -9.21 11.28
N ASP A 321 -0.28 -9.55 9.99
CA ASP A 321 0.03 -8.59 8.93
C ASP A 321 -1.05 -7.52 8.87
N LEU A 322 -2.32 -7.92 8.95
CA LEU A 322 -3.44 -7.00 9.02
C LEU A 322 -3.27 -5.99 10.17
N MET A 323 -2.90 -6.44 11.38
CA MET A 323 -2.76 -5.58 12.55
C MET A 323 -1.59 -4.59 12.44
N ILE A 324 -0.51 -4.95 11.75
CA ILE A 324 0.66 -4.09 11.59
C ILE A 324 0.48 -3.18 10.37
N ASN A 325 0.10 -3.74 9.22
CA ASN A 325 -0.03 -3.03 7.95
C ASN A 325 -1.21 -2.06 7.91
N ILE A 326 -2.21 -2.19 8.80
CA ILE A 326 -3.30 -1.20 8.92
C ILE A 326 -2.84 0.15 9.50
N ILE A 327 -1.75 0.18 10.27
CA ILE A 327 -1.25 1.37 10.97
C ILE A 327 -1.01 2.55 10.02
N PRO A 328 -0.19 2.43 8.95
CA PRO A 328 0.06 3.55 8.04
C PRO A 328 -1.24 4.05 7.40
N TYR A 329 -2.14 3.15 6.99
CA TYR A 329 -3.41 3.56 6.40
C TYR A 329 -4.35 4.25 7.39
N LEU A 330 -4.41 3.80 8.66
CA LEU A 330 -5.16 4.48 9.70
C LEU A 330 -4.62 5.88 9.96
N VAL A 331 -3.30 6.01 10.15
CA VAL A 331 -2.64 7.30 10.41
C VAL A 331 -2.86 8.25 9.24
N MET A 332 -2.72 7.78 8.00
CA MET A 332 -3.00 8.58 6.81
C MET A 332 -4.47 8.97 6.70
N GLY A 333 -5.39 8.06 7.04
CA GLY A 333 -6.81 8.35 7.18
C GLY A 333 -7.08 9.49 8.17
N PHE A 334 -6.39 9.48 9.32
CA PHE A 334 -6.46 10.56 10.31
C PHE A 334 -5.84 11.87 9.81
N VAL A 335 -4.67 11.84 9.17
CA VAL A 335 -4.00 13.02 8.62
C VAL A 335 -4.89 13.72 7.59
N PHE A 336 -5.40 12.97 6.62
CA PHE A 336 -6.30 13.51 5.60
C PHE A 336 -7.64 13.96 6.20
N GLY A 337 -8.20 13.21 7.15
CA GLY A 337 -9.39 13.62 7.91
C GLY A 337 -9.19 14.94 8.66
N TYR A 338 -8.04 15.12 9.30
CA TYR A 338 -7.65 16.35 9.98
C TYR A 338 -7.50 17.51 8.99
N LEU A 339 -6.77 17.32 7.88
CA LEU A 339 -6.62 18.34 6.84
C LEU A 339 -7.98 18.76 6.30
N TYR A 340 -8.88 17.81 6.03
CA TYR A 340 -10.23 18.10 5.58
C TYR A 340 -11.02 18.97 6.58
N ILE A 341 -10.98 18.64 7.89
CA ILE A 341 -11.62 19.47 8.94
C ILE A 341 -10.99 20.86 8.98
N LYS A 342 -9.66 20.94 8.97
CA LYS A 342 -8.88 22.19 9.06
C LYS A 342 -9.17 23.12 7.88
N HIS A 343 -9.41 22.55 6.70
CA HIS A 343 -9.80 23.28 5.49
C HIS A 343 -11.33 23.40 5.33
N GLN A 344 -12.07 23.49 6.45
CA GLN A 344 -13.51 23.77 6.47
C GLN A 344 -14.35 22.77 5.65
N ARG A 345 -13.94 21.49 5.63
CA ARG A 345 -14.55 20.41 4.86
C ARG A 345 -14.53 20.68 3.34
N ASN A 346 -13.51 21.38 2.85
CA ASN A 346 -13.23 21.52 1.42
C ASN A 346 -12.26 20.43 0.95
N LEU A 347 -12.60 19.74 -0.15
CA LEU A 347 -11.81 18.63 -0.67
C LEU A 347 -10.52 19.05 -1.37
N PHE A 348 -10.41 20.29 -1.88
CA PHE A 348 -9.36 20.64 -2.83
C PHE A 348 -7.97 20.41 -2.26
N VAL A 349 -7.67 20.97 -1.08
CA VAL A 349 -6.32 20.87 -0.51
C VAL A 349 -5.98 19.43 -0.14
N VAL A 350 -6.90 18.72 0.53
CA VAL A 350 -6.64 17.33 0.94
C VAL A 350 -6.47 16.40 -0.28
N THR A 351 -7.25 16.59 -1.34
CA THR A 351 -7.11 15.81 -2.58
C THR A 351 -5.77 16.08 -3.26
N MET A 352 -5.34 17.34 -3.35
CA MET A 352 -4.05 17.67 -3.94
C MET A 352 -2.87 17.16 -3.13
N VAL A 353 -2.97 17.19 -1.79
CA VAL A 353 -1.95 16.61 -0.90
C VAL A 353 -1.90 15.09 -1.09
N HIS A 354 -3.05 14.41 -1.19
CA HIS A 354 -3.10 12.97 -1.42
C HIS A 354 -2.50 12.57 -2.78
N ILE A 355 -2.89 13.26 -3.86
CA ILE A 355 -2.29 13.07 -5.20
C ILE A 355 -0.77 13.28 -5.15
N LEU A 356 -0.32 14.35 -4.49
CA LEU A 356 1.12 14.65 -4.36
C LEU A 356 1.85 13.55 -3.59
N THR A 357 1.28 13.07 -2.48
CA THR A 357 1.86 11.97 -1.70
C THR A 357 2.03 10.72 -2.55
N ASN A 358 0.98 10.29 -3.25
CA ASN A 358 1.05 9.08 -4.08
C ASN A 358 2.01 9.28 -5.26
N LEU A 359 2.04 10.47 -5.86
CA LEU A 359 2.99 10.79 -6.93
C LEU A 359 4.44 10.68 -6.44
N ILE A 360 4.75 11.24 -5.27
CA ILE A 360 6.09 11.17 -4.69
C ILE A 360 6.44 9.72 -4.37
N SER A 361 5.54 8.95 -3.76
CA SER A 361 5.77 7.53 -3.47
C SER A 361 6.08 6.73 -4.72
N ILE A 362 5.31 6.91 -5.79
CA ILE A 362 5.55 6.20 -7.06
C ILE A 362 6.86 6.63 -7.71
N ILE A 363 7.17 7.93 -7.74
CA ILE A 363 8.46 8.41 -8.27
C ILE A 363 9.61 7.81 -7.47
N SER A 364 9.51 7.74 -6.14
CA SER A 364 10.53 7.11 -5.31
C SER A 364 10.73 5.63 -5.67
N ILE A 365 9.65 4.87 -5.87
CA ILE A 365 9.74 3.47 -6.29
C ILE A 365 10.45 3.35 -7.65
N LEU A 366 10.03 4.14 -8.65
CA LEU A 366 10.60 4.12 -10.00
C LEU A 366 12.05 4.64 -10.12
N LEU A 367 12.58 5.27 -9.06
CA LEU A 367 13.96 5.76 -9.02
C LEU A 367 14.90 4.83 -8.23
N ILE A 368 14.34 4.06 -7.28
CA ILE A 368 15.09 3.12 -6.45
C ILE A 368 15.27 1.78 -7.18
N TYR A 369 14.24 1.36 -7.91
CA TYR A 369 14.23 0.20 -8.80
C TYR A 369 14.34 0.67 -10.26
#